data_AF-A0A0C9YAD3-F1
#
_entry.id   AF-A0A0C9YAD3-F1
#
_cell.length_a   1.000
_cell.length_b   1.000
_cell.length_c   1.000
_cell.angle_alpha   90.00
_cell.angle_beta   90.00
_cell.angle_gamma   90.00
#
_symmetry.space_group_name_H-M   'P 1'
#
loop_
_entity.id
_entity.type
_entity.pdbx_description
1 polymer ?
#
loop_
_entity_poly.entity_id
_entity_poly.type
_entity_poly.pdbx_seq_one_letter_code
_entity_poly.pdbx_strand_id
1 'polypeptide(L)'
;MILDDLLRQPRERRRLLLSTCIFLAVISFLGLLSSAVWTSQSTTFLFPDDPSPTPTHPALSEAAFDSTLLSSNFINGSPTPHFRDNLRPGMKYITSWISAGWTNDVMTYMNLIYLGIITERIPVIPMFIPTHIGGHVPPINFGEVFDIPRLRKALRIPIIEWHEIKNLSAHERDEIGCWSVWQAVQERDPEPRNSFLVDLLTLDISYTKAPTWIKLLPHFEHDPHASFWSLASLAFPEIRADNLLPPMPSRNEHVVLPPDEQLLCYDYLYYVCGNQPYEFDFDYSPAWRFVGQHMHWTPKLERLRDEYVKKAIGVEEAQATPPWIAIHMRHGDFATWCTGMALSDCFAPVSVIARRVEEVKKEILDRKGISVQHVIMTSDEKNATWWEEVTSQGWYRIDHSNTAELHGGWFPVLIDAAIQSGGLGFVGTDRSTMSILARRRTQAWQDGSHRIVRWGKLGADDH
;
A
#
# COMPACT_ATOMS: atom_id res chain seq x y z
N MET A 1 -2.67 47.59 -16.48
CA MET A 1 -3.87 47.36 -17.31
C MET A 1 -5.16 47.27 -16.49
N ILE A 2 -5.25 46.46 -15.42
CA ILE A 2 -6.49 46.34 -14.60
C ILE A 2 -6.77 47.58 -13.73
N LEU A 3 -5.73 48.28 -13.26
CA LEU A 3 -5.88 49.42 -12.36
C LEU A 3 -6.44 50.68 -13.04
N ASP A 4 -6.15 50.86 -14.34
CA ASP A 4 -6.60 52.03 -15.12
C ASP A 4 -8.08 51.95 -15.50
N ASP A 5 -8.60 50.75 -15.75
CA ASP A 5 -10.04 50.53 -15.98
C ASP A 5 -10.88 50.73 -14.70
N LEU A 6 -10.30 50.43 -13.53
CA LEU A 6 -10.91 50.69 -12.23
C LEU A 6 -11.04 52.18 -11.90
N LEU A 7 -10.21 53.04 -12.49
CA LEU A 7 -10.23 54.49 -12.30
C LEU A 7 -11.26 55.20 -13.20
N ARG A 8 -11.72 54.55 -14.28
CA ARG A 8 -12.70 55.11 -15.24
C ARG A 8 -14.16 54.80 -14.91
N GLN A 9 -14.43 53.98 -13.90
CA GLN A 9 -15.80 53.58 -13.54
C GLN A 9 -16.53 54.65 -12.71
N PRO A 10 -17.86 54.80 -12.85
CA PRO A 10 -18.67 55.71 -12.05
C PRO A 10 -18.47 55.49 -10.54
N ARG A 11 -18.45 56.58 -9.77
CA ARG A 11 -18.06 56.60 -8.34
C ARG A 11 -18.87 55.61 -7.48
N GLU A 12 -20.13 55.37 -7.82
CA GLU A 12 -21.00 54.39 -7.14
C GLU A 12 -20.60 52.94 -7.43
N ARG A 13 -20.27 52.63 -8.69
CA ARG A 13 -19.83 51.30 -9.12
C ARG A 13 -18.46 50.95 -8.53
N ARG A 14 -17.61 51.96 -8.37
CA ARG A 14 -16.31 51.84 -7.70
C ARG A 14 -16.45 51.53 -6.22
N ARG A 15 -17.39 52.20 -5.52
CA ARG A 15 -17.71 51.91 -4.12
C ARG A 15 -18.23 50.48 -3.94
N LEU A 16 -19.13 50.04 -4.82
CA LEU A 16 -19.67 48.68 -4.77
C LEU A 16 -18.57 47.63 -4.96
N LEU A 17 -17.70 47.79 -5.96
CA LEU A 17 -16.58 46.87 -6.21
C LEU A 17 -15.59 46.81 -5.05
N LEU A 18 -15.26 47.96 -4.46
CA LEU A 18 -14.40 48.03 -3.26
C LEU A 18 -15.06 47.32 -2.07
N SER A 19 -16.36 47.56 -1.83
CA SER A 19 -17.11 46.88 -0.77
C SER A 19 -17.15 45.36 -0.97
N THR A 20 -17.36 44.88 -2.20
CA THR A 20 -17.34 43.44 -2.51
C THR A 20 -15.96 42.83 -2.30
N CYS A 21 -14.88 43.52 -2.71
CA CYS A 21 -13.52 43.03 -2.50
C CYS A 21 -13.15 42.96 -1.01
N ILE A 22 -13.54 43.97 -0.23
CA ILE A 22 -13.34 43.98 1.22
C ILE A 22 -14.12 42.83 1.87
N PHE A 23 -15.36 42.59 1.46
CA PHE A 23 -16.18 41.51 2.01
C PHE A 23 -15.59 40.11 1.70
N LEU A 24 -15.11 39.89 0.48
CA LEU A 24 -14.43 38.65 0.10
C LEU A 24 -13.11 38.43 0.84
N ALA A 25 -12.34 39.50 1.07
CA ALA A 25 -11.12 39.44 1.86
C ALA A 25 -11.40 39.09 3.33
N VAL A 26 -12.44 39.68 3.93
CA VAL A 26 -12.86 39.39 5.31
C VAL A 26 -13.34 37.94 5.44
N ILE A 27 -14.14 37.43 4.50
CA ILE A 27 -14.58 36.02 4.50
C ILE A 27 -13.38 35.08 4.39
N SER A 28 -12.43 35.37 3.50
CA SER A 28 -11.23 34.55 3.31
C SER A 28 -10.35 34.54 4.56
N PHE A 29 -10.21 35.70 5.23
CA PHE A 29 -9.45 35.82 6.46
C PHE A 29 -10.12 35.09 7.64
N LEU A 30 -11.45 35.15 7.74
CA LEU A 30 -12.22 34.41 8.74
C LEU A 30 -12.17 32.89 8.50
N GLY A 31 -12.17 32.45 7.25
CA GLY A 31 -11.99 31.03 6.89
C GLY A 31 -10.59 30.50 7.22
N LEU A 32 -9.55 31.33 7.05
CA LEU A 32 -8.18 30.98 7.48
C LEU A 32 -8.06 30.92 9.00
N LEU A 33 -8.67 31.85 9.72
CA LEU A 33 -8.68 31.85 11.19
C LEU A 33 -9.45 30.65 11.78
N SER A 34 -10.58 30.25 11.19
CA SER A 34 -11.31 29.06 11.64
C SER A 34 -10.53 27.78 11.38
N SER A 35 -9.80 27.69 10.26
CA SER A 35 -8.92 26.55 9.97
C SER A 35 -7.73 26.47 10.93
N ALA A 36 -7.14 27.61 11.32
CA ALA A 36 -6.03 27.66 12.26
C ALA A 36 -6.45 27.24 13.69
N VAL A 37 -7.65 27.61 14.13
CA VAL A 37 -8.21 27.21 15.44
C VAL A 37 -8.58 25.73 15.48
N TRP A 38 -8.97 25.14 14.34
CA TRP A 38 -9.19 23.69 14.23
C TRP A 38 -7.89 22.88 14.26
N THR A 39 -6.81 23.41 13.67
CA THR A 39 -5.50 22.73 13.68
C THR A 39 -4.73 22.86 14.99
N SER A 40 -5.10 23.79 15.88
CA SER A 40 -4.39 24.02 17.15
C SER A 40 -4.91 23.21 18.33
N GLN A 41 -5.89 22.30 18.14
CA GLN A 41 -6.26 21.35 19.19
C GLN A 41 -5.24 20.21 19.25
N SER A 42 -4.14 20.46 19.96
CA SER A 42 -3.20 19.44 20.41
C SER A 42 -3.96 18.41 21.24
N THR A 43 -4.26 17.27 20.64
CA THR A 43 -4.83 16.14 21.38
C THR A 43 -3.66 15.27 21.81
N THR A 44 -3.28 15.40 23.09
CA THR A 44 -2.33 14.52 23.74
C THR A 44 -2.97 13.13 23.83
N PHE A 45 -2.65 12.24 22.89
CA PHE A 45 -3.16 10.87 22.91
C PHE A 45 -2.23 9.97 23.74
N LEU A 46 -2.75 9.57 24.90
CA LEU A 46 -2.22 8.47 25.70
C LEU A 46 -2.78 7.16 25.12
N PHE A 47 -1.89 6.22 24.80
CA PHE A 47 -2.24 4.85 24.42
C PHE A 47 -2.93 4.14 25.61
N PRO A 48 -4.12 3.56 25.46
CA PRO A 48 -4.69 2.69 26.48
C PRO A 48 -4.11 1.28 26.33
N ASP A 49 -3.40 0.81 27.35
CA ASP A 49 -3.25 -0.62 27.62
C ASP A 49 -4.60 -1.15 28.11
N ASP A 50 -5.25 -2.04 27.36
CA ASP A 50 -6.41 -2.79 27.87
C ASP A 50 -6.27 -4.29 27.58
N PRO A 51 -6.21 -5.15 28.63
CA PRO A 51 -6.16 -6.59 28.49
C PRO A 51 -7.59 -7.16 28.49
N SER A 52 -8.08 -7.65 27.35
CA SER A 52 -9.34 -8.40 27.28
C SER A 52 -9.12 -9.87 26.88
N PRO A 53 -9.94 -10.80 27.42
CA PRO A 53 -9.59 -12.22 27.52
C PRO A 53 -9.97 -13.03 26.26
N THR A 54 -9.10 -13.98 25.93
CA THR A 54 -9.13 -14.84 24.75
C THR A 54 -10.23 -15.91 24.82
N PRO A 55 -11.11 -16.05 23.82
CA PRO A 55 -11.92 -17.25 23.65
C PRO A 55 -11.09 -18.38 23.00
N THR A 56 -11.08 -19.55 23.65
CA THR A 56 -10.42 -20.77 23.20
C THR A 56 -11.13 -21.41 22.01
N HIS A 57 -10.51 -21.32 20.83
CA HIS A 57 -10.70 -22.26 19.72
C HIS A 57 -9.53 -23.27 19.68
N PRO A 58 -9.71 -24.45 19.06
CA PRO A 58 -8.79 -25.58 19.19
C PRO A 58 -7.39 -25.15 18.74
N ALA A 59 -6.43 -25.28 19.65
CA ALA A 59 -5.04 -24.94 19.41
C ALA A 59 -4.54 -25.67 18.15
N LEU A 60 -4.34 -24.93 17.07
CA LEU A 60 -3.22 -25.21 16.19
C LEU A 60 -2.03 -25.33 17.13
N SER A 61 -1.47 -26.55 17.23
CA SER A 61 -0.24 -26.85 17.96
C SER A 61 0.68 -25.63 17.87
N GLU A 62 1.05 -25.07 19.03
CA GLU A 62 2.15 -24.11 19.17
C GLU A 62 3.41 -24.78 18.63
N ALA A 63 3.55 -24.77 17.31
CA ALA A 63 4.70 -25.32 16.63
C ALA A 63 5.84 -24.35 16.88
N ALA A 64 6.55 -24.57 18.00
CA ALA A 64 7.77 -23.94 18.47
C ALA A 64 8.14 -22.72 17.64
N PHE A 65 7.61 -21.56 18.04
CA PHE A 65 8.01 -20.30 17.45
C PHE A 65 9.54 -20.19 17.58
N ASP A 66 10.22 -19.98 16.45
CA ASP A 66 11.67 -19.89 16.41
C ASP A 66 12.09 -18.57 17.05
N SER A 67 12.37 -18.62 18.35
CA SER A 67 12.77 -17.47 19.15
C SER A 67 14.06 -16.82 18.64
N THR A 68 14.84 -17.51 17.79
CA THR A 68 16.05 -16.94 17.18
C THR A 68 15.74 -15.80 16.21
N LEU A 69 14.54 -15.77 15.62
CA LEU A 69 14.13 -14.74 14.65
C LEU A 69 13.39 -13.55 15.28
N LEU A 70 13.31 -13.47 16.61
CA LEU A 70 12.73 -12.31 17.31
C LEU A 70 13.54 -11.04 17.07
N SER A 71 12.85 -9.91 16.83
CA SER A 71 13.49 -8.59 16.64
C SER A 71 14.49 -8.26 17.74
N SER A 72 14.20 -8.64 18.99
CA SER A 72 15.05 -8.40 20.17
C SER A 72 16.46 -9.00 20.05
N ASN A 73 16.66 -10.02 19.21
CA ASN A 73 17.97 -10.59 18.93
C ASN A 73 18.79 -9.76 17.92
N PHE A 74 18.14 -8.82 17.23
CA PHE A 74 18.69 -8.03 16.14
C PHE A 74 18.69 -6.52 16.42
N ILE A 75 18.25 -6.09 17.60
CA ILE A 75 18.29 -4.70 18.10
C ILE A 75 18.87 -4.65 19.52
N ASN A 76 19.31 -3.49 20.00
CA ASN A 76 19.97 -3.36 21.31
C ASN A 76 18.98 -3.42 22.49
N GLY A 77 17.73 -3.03 22.29
CA GLY A 77 16.70 -3.02 23.31
C GLY A 77 15.41 -2.33 22.86
N SER A 78 14.78 -1.61 23.77
CA SER A 78 13.58 -0.82 23.49
C SER A 78 13.86 0.34 22.54
N PRO A 79 12.85 0.85 21.81
CA PRO A 79 13.01 1.97 20.89
C PRO A 79 13.58 3.22 21.58
N THR A 80 14.55 3.86 20.92
CA THR A 80 15.25 5.06 21.40
C THR A 80 14.84 6.29 20.60
N PRO A 81 15.10 7.53 21.07
CA PRO A 81 14.83 8.73 20.28
C PRO A 81 15.53 8.73 18.91
N HIS A 82 16.74 8.17 18.83
CA HIS A 82 17.52 8.02 17.60
C HIS A 82 17.56 6.56 17.16
N PHE A 83 17.28 6.26 15.88
CA PHE A 83 17.20 4.88 15.40
C PHE A 83 18.53 4.13 15.55
N ARG A 84 19.65 4.85 15.39
CA ARG A 84 21.01 4.27 15.39
C ARG A 84 21.37 3.64 16.72
N ASP A 85 20.91 4.24 17.82
CA ASP A 85 21.20 3.75 19.17
C ASP A 85 20.64 2.34 19.39
N ASN A 86 19.57 1.97 18.66
CA ASN A 86 18.96 0.66 18.77
C ASN A 86 19.46 -0.36 17.74
N LEU A 87 20.26 0.04 16.74
CA LEU A 87 20.85 -0.89 15.77
C LEU A 87 22.05 -1.63 16.40
N ARG A 88 22.12 -2.95 16.20
CA ARG A 88 23.24 -3.75 16.69
C ARG A 88 24.52 -3.46 15.88
N PRO A 89 25.66 -3.24 16.55
CA PRO A 89 26.95 -3.19 15.88
C PRO A 89 27.23 -4.49 15.10
N GLY A 90 27.77 -4.37 13.89
CA GLY A 90 28.13 -5.52 13.06
C GLY A 90 26.96 -6.17 12.30
N MET A 91 25.72 -5.74 12.54
CA MET A 91 24.57 -6.12 11.72
C MET A 91 24.29 -5.09 10.64
N LYS A 92 23.70 -5.55 9.53
CA LYS A 92 23.29 -4.70 8.41
C LYS A 92 21.79 -4.80 8.20
N TYR A 93 21.19 -3.68 7.89
CA TYR A 93 19.76 -3.46 7.76
C TYR A 93 19.47 -2.83 6.40
N ILE A 94 18.21 -2.92 5.98
CA ILE A 94 17.69 -2.28 4.76
C ILE A 94 16.30 -1.71 5.00
N THR A 95 16.01 -0.54 4.42
CA THR A 95 14.69 0.10 4.48
C THR A 95 14.37 0.88 3.20
N SER A 96 13.12 1.32 3.05
CA SER A 96 12.65 2.10 1.92
C SER A 96 11.35 2.82 2.25
N TRP A 97 11.00 3.82 1.43
CA TRP A 97 9.81 4.62 1.62
C TRP A 97 8.69 4.24 0.64
N ILE A 98 7.46 4.43 1.11
CA ILE A 98 6.23 4.20 0.35
C ILE A 98 5.65 5.54 -0.13
N SER A 99 5.05 5.57 -1.32
CA SER A 99 4.57 6.82 -1.93
C SER A 99 3.56 6.55 -3.06
N ALA A 100 2.62 5.63 -2.83
CA ALA A 100 1.66 5.21 -3.85
C ALA A 100 0.31 4.76 -3.26
N GLY A 101 -0.44 3.97 -4.05
CA GLY A 101 -1.56 3.11 -3.65
C GLY A 101 -1.22 2.24 -2.45
N TRP A 102 -2.15 1.97 -1.53
CA TRP A 102 -1.88 1.04 -0.42
C TRP A 102 -1.33 -0.31 -0.92
N THR A 103 -1.89 -0.86 -2.00
CA THR A 103 -1.41 -2.12 -2.56
C THR A 103 -0.05 -2.00 -3.25
N ASN A 104 0.24 -0.85 -3.85
CA ASN A 104 1.56 -0.54 -4.41
C ASN A 104 2.59 -0.43 -3.27
N ASP A 105 2.20 0.10 -2.13
CA ASP A 105 3.02 0.18 -0.92
C ASP A 105 3.25 -1.23 -0.32
N VAL A 106 2.24 -2.10 -0.35
CA VAL A 106 2.41 -3.53 -0.02
C VAL A 106 3.43 -4.20 -0.94
N MET A 107 3.37 -3.96 -2.25
CA MET A 107 4.34 -4.47 -3.23
C MET A 107 5.74 -3.88 -2.99
N THR A 108 5.83 -2.60 -2.60
CA THR A 108 7.09 -1.95 -2.21
C THR A 108 7.74 -2.68 -1.04
N TYR A 109 6.97 -3.06 -0.02
CA TYR A 109 7.50 -3.84 1.10
C TYR A 109 7.85 -5.29 0.73
N MET A 110 7.12 -5.93 -0.19
CA MET A 110 7.55 -7.22 -0.75
C MET A 110 8.92 -7.11 -1.44
N ASN A 111 9.11 -6.06 -2.24
CA ASN A 111 10.37 -5.77 -2.92
C ASN A 111 11.50 -5.46 -1.93
N LEU A 112 11.22 -4.68 -0.88
CA LEU A 112 12.16 -4.37 0.20
C LEU A 112 12.64 -5.63 0.93
N ILE A 113 11.72 -6.51 1.32
CA ILE A 113 12.07 -7.76 2.03
C ILE A 113 12.91 -8.65 1.10
N TYR A 114 12.54 -8.75 -0.17
CA TYR A 114 13.32 -9.54 -1.14
C TYR A 114 14.73 -8.97 -1.34
N LEU A 115 14.88 -7.64 -1.41
CA LEU A 115 16.19 -6.99 -1.40
C LEU A 115 16.98 -7.30 -0.13
N GLY A 116 16.34 -7.34 1.03
CA GLY A 116 16.97 -7.78 2.28
C GLY A 116 17.51 -9.20 2.19
N ILE A 117 16.76 -10.13 1.59
CA ILE A 117 17.23 -11.50 1.35
C ILE A 117 18.49 -11.50 0.48
N ILE A 118 18.46 -10.87 -0.70
CA ILE A 118 19.58 -10.97 -1.66
C ILE A 118 20.79 -10.08 -1.32
N THR A 119 20.63 -9.15 -0.37
CA THR A 119 21.73 -8.32 0.15
C THR A 119 22.22 -8.77 1.53
N GLU A 120 21.64 -9.83 2.09
CA GLU A 120 21.93 -10.34 3.44
C GLU A 120 21.74 -9.27 4.52
N ARG A 121 20.68 -8.47 4.38
CA ARG A 121 20.32 -7.36 5.28
C ARG A 121 18.97 -7.61 5.94
N ILE A 122 18.85 -7.19 7.18
CA ILE A 122 17.60 -7.30 7.95
C ILE A 122 16.62 -6.21 7.47
N PRO A 123 15.45 -6.56 6.93
CA PRO A 123 14.45 -5.58 6.52
C PRO A 123 13.89 -4.83 7.74
N VAL A 124 13.89 -3.50 7.66
CA VAL A 124 13.23 -2.59 8.62
C VAL A 124 12.05 -1.94 7.90
N ILE A 125 10.85 -2.35 8.26
CA ILE A 125 9.60 -2.03 7.59
C ILE A 125 8.88 -0.88 8.30
N PRO A 126 8.58 0.22 7.60
CA PRO A 126 7.78 1.31 8.17
C PRO A 126 6.28 0.99 8.24
N MET A 127 5.52 1.85 8.93
CA MET A 127 4.05 1.85 8.87
C MET A 127 3.52 2.16 7.45
N PHE A 128 2.28 1.76 7.18
CA PHE A 128 1.52 2.25 6.03
C PHE A 128 0.92 3.63 6.32
N ILE A 129 0.88 4.50 5.30
CA ILE A 129 0.30 5.84 5.38
C ILE A 129 -1.02 5.91 4.58
N PRO A 130 -2.01 6.71 5.03
CA PRO A 130 -3.40 6.66 4.54
C PRO A 130 -3.62 7.43 3.22
N THR A 131 -2.75 7.24 2.22
CA THR A 131 -2.75 8.01 0.96
C THR A 131 -4.07 7.94 0.18
N HIS A 132 -4.85 6.86 0.34
CA HIS A 132 -6.11 6.61 -0.42
C HIS A 132 -7.36 6.48 0.45
N ILE A 133 -7.22 6.52 1.78
CA ILE A 133 -8.33 6.40 2.74
C ILE A 133 -8.58 7.69 3.53
N GLY A 134 -7.76 8.73 3.29
CA GLY A 134 -7.92 10.08 3.82
C GLY A 134 -6.86 10.42 4.86
N GLY A 135 -6.26 11.61 4.74
CA GLY A 135 -5.14 12.04 5.59
C GLY A 135 -5.45 12.25 7.08
N HIS A 136 -6.71 12.11 7.49
CA HIS A 136 -7.13 12.14 8.90
C HIS A 136 -6.98 10.78 9.58
N VAL A 137 -6.85 9.69 8.81
CA VAL A 137 -6.68 8.34 9.36
C VAL A 137 -5.24 8.19 9.83
N PRO A 138 -4.96 7.72 11.06
CA PRO A 138 -3.58 7.54 11.51
C PRO A 138 -2.87 6.43 10.69
N PRO A 139 -1.52 6.46 10.59
CA PRO A 139 -0.77 5.35 10.01
C PRO A 139 -1.04 4.02 10.73
N ILE A 140 -0.85 2.90 10.03
CA ILE A 140 -0.99 1.55 10.61
C ILE A 140 0.30 0.76 10.46
N ASN A 141 0.73 0.11 11.54
CA ASN A 141 1.94 -0.72 11.54
C ASN A 141 1.79 -1.91 10.58
N PHE A 142 2.92 -2.38 10.04
CA PHE A 142 2.93 -3.53 9.14
C PHE A 142 2.43 -4.80 9.85
N GLY A 143 2.81 -4.97 11.11
CA GLY A 143 2.41 -6.11 11.96
C GLY A 143 0.93 -6.15 12.35
N GLU A 144 0.20 -5.04 12.23
CA GLU A 144 -1.26 -5.01 12.41
C GLU A 144 -1.99 -5.59 11.19
N VAL A 145 -1.35 -5.56 10.03
CA VAL A 145 -1.90 -6.01 8.75
C VAL A 145 -1.44 -7.43 8.40
N PHE A 146 -0.16 -7.73 8.57
CA PHE A 146 0.42 -9.02 8.22
C PHE A 146 1.00 -9.75 9.43
N ASP A 147 0.85 -11.07 9.46
CA ASP A 147 1.38 -11.93 10.52
C ASP A 147 2.91 -12.05 10.39
N ILE A 148 3.63 -11.15 11.08
CA ILE A 148 5.09 -11.12 11.10
C ILE A 148 5.70 -12.41 11.66
N PRO A 149 5.23 -12.98 12.80
CA PRO A 149 5.71 -14.26 13.28
C PRO A 149 5.66 -15.37 12.22
N ARG A 150 4.53 -15.51 11.52
CA ARG A 150 4.38 -16.48 10.43
C ARG A 150 5.30 -16.17 9.25
N LEU A 151 5.44 -14.89 8.89
CA LEU A 151 6.30 -14.46 7.80
C LEU A 151 7.78 -14.77 8.11
N ARG A 152 8.29 -14.38 9.28
CA ARG A 152 9.68 -14.68 9.72
C ARG A 152 9.96 -16.18 9.66
N LYS A 153 9.03 -17.00 10.17
CA LYS A 153 9.15 -18.47 10.14
C LYS A 153 9.21 -19.02 8.72
N ALA A 154 8.38 -18.49 7.81
CA ALA A 154 8.34 -18.93 6.42
C ALA A 154 9.62 -18.54 5.66
N LEU A 155 10.12 -17.31 5.88
CA LEU A 155 11.28 -16.78 5.17
C LEU A 155 12.61 -17.16 5.82
N ARG A 156 12.60 -17.57 7.08
CA ARG A 156 13.79 -17.84 7.91
C ARG A 156 14.74 -16.64 8.02
N ILE A 157 14.17 -15.44 8.06
CA ILE A 157 14.92 -14.20 8.28
C ILE A 157 14.21 -13.37 9.36
N PRO A 158 14.97 -12.54 10.11
CA PRO A 158 14.36 -11.49 10.90
C PRO A 158 13.72 -10.44 10.00
N ILE A 159 12.68 -9.80 10.52
CA ILE A 159 12.01 -8.64 9.94
C ILE A 159 11.72 -7.71 11.11
N ILE A 160 12.10 -6.44 11.03
CA ILE A 160 11.91 -5.47 12.10
C ILE A 160 10.96 -4.39 11.61
N GLU A 161 10.17 -3.79 12.48
CA GLU A 161 9.39 -2.59 12.20
C GLU A 161 10.06 -1.32 12.75
N TRP A 162 9.86 -0.18 12.09
CA TRP A 162 10.49 1.09 12.51
C TRP A 162 10.18 1.49 13.95
N HIS A 163 8.95 1.21 14.43
CA HIS A 163 8.55 1.52 15.80
C HIS A 163 9.33 0.69 16.84
N GLU A 164 9.99 -0.40 16.44
CA GLU A 164 10.85 -1.22 17.31
C GLU A 164 12.25 -0.59 17.48
N ILE A 165 12.69 0.27 16.56
CA ILE A 165 14.04 0.89 16.61
C ILE A 165 14.03 2.37 16.96
N LYS A 166 12.94 3.10 16.71
CA LYS A 166 12.85 4.54 16.96
C LYS A 166 11.55 4.89 17.68
N ASN A 167 11.68 5.62 18.79
CA ASN A 167 10.56 6.21 19.51
C ASN A 167 10.11 7.49 18.81
N LEU A 168 9.09 7.37 17.96
CA LEU A 168 8.57 8.50 17.18
C LEU A 168 7.94 9.61 18.04
N SER A 169 7.52 9.30 19.28
CA SER A 169 6.98 10.30 20.21
C SER A 169 8.06 11.23 20.78
N ALA A 170 9.34 10.90 20.63
CA ALA A 170 10.42 11.79 21.04
C ALA A 170 10.61 12.98 20.08
N HIS A 171 10.12 12.87 18.83
CA HIS A 171 10.25 13.89 17.78
C HIS A 171 11.70 14.31 17.48
N GLU A 172 12.68 13.49 17.84
CA GLU A 172 14.09 13.71 17.53
C GLU A 172 14.37 13.36 16.08
N ARG A 173 15.04 14.26 15.37
CA ARG A 173 15.36 14.08 13.95
C ARG A 173 16.64 13.28 13.78
N ASP A 174 16.61 12.28 12.90
CA ASP A 174 17.81 11.54 12.50
C ASP A 174 18.19 11.84 11.06
N GLU A 175 19.49 11.92 10.82
CA GLU A 175 20.05 12.09 9.48
C GLU A 175 20.48 10.74 8.89
N ILE A 176 20.18 10.55 7.60
CA ILE A 176 20.59 9.34 6.87
C ILE A 176 20.86 9.65 5.40
N GLY A 177 21.89 9.05 4.82
CA GLY A 177 22.08 9.06 3.38
C GLY A 177 21.33 7.90 2.72
N CYS A 178 20.70 8.12 1.57
CA CYS A 178 20.01 7.08 0.80
C CYS A 178 20.36 7.10 -0.69
N TRP A 179 20.15 5.97 -1.36
CA TRP A 179 20.14 5.92 -2.83
C TRP A 179 18.78 6.41 -3.35
N SER A 180 18.80 7.30 -4.35
CA SER A 180 17.59 7.62 -5.13
C SER A 180 17.52 6.74 -6.37
N VAL A 181 16.60 5.77 -6.33
CA VAL A 181 16.25 4.90 -7.45
C VAL A 181 15.38 5.67 -8.43
N TRP A 182 14.45 6.48 -7.93
CA TRP A 182 13.52 7.24 -8.77
C TRP A 182 14.25 8.19 -9.74
N GLN A 183 15.23 8.96 -9.25
CA GLN A 183 16.06 9.83 -10.10
C GLN A 183 16.86 9.08 -11.16
N ALA A 184 17.17 7.81 -10.93
CA ALA A 184 17.96 7.00 -11.85
C ALA A 184 17.11 6.44 -13.00
N VAL A 185 15.84 6.14 -12.72
CA VAL A 185 14.92 5.51 -13.69
C VAL A 185 13.95 6.48 -14.35
N GLN A 186 13.66 7.63 -13.73
CA GLN A 186 12.81 8.69 -14.29
C GLN A 186 13.64 9.78 -14.97
N GLU A 187 13.44 9.93 -16.27
CA GLU A 187 14.09 10.99 -17.05
C GLU A 187 13.38 12.34 -16.92
N ARG A 188 12.06 12.32 -16.64
CA ARG A 188 11.22 13.53 -16.51
C ARG A 188 11.15 14.10 -15.10
N ASP A 189 11.58 13.32 -14.10
CA ASP A 189 11.54 13.70 -12.70
C ASP A 189 12.96 13.59 -12.11
N PRO A 190 13.72 14.70 -12.11
CA PRO A 190 15.12 14.68 -11.70
C PRO A 190 15.29 14.67 -10.17
N GLU A 191 14.21 14.57 -9.39
CA GLU A 191 14.22 14.60 -7.93
C GLU A 191 13.96 13.23 -7.31
N PRO A 192 14.39 12.96 -6.07
CA PRO A 192 14.06 11.72 -5.38
C PRO A 192 12.56 11.63 -5.17
N ARG A 193 12.04 10.40 -5.12
CA ARG A 193 10.60 10.23 -4.89
C ARG A 193 10.24 10.72 -3.49
N ASN A 194 9.42 11.78 -3.43
CA ASN A 194 8.94 12.29 -2.15
C ASN A 194 8.03 11.26 -1.44
N SER A 195 8.15 11.17 -0.11
CA SER A 195 7.28 10.34 0.73
C SER A 195 6.99 11.04 2.06
N PHE A 196 5.71 11.19 2.40
CA PHE A 196 5.28 11.74 3.69
C PHE A 196 5.67 10.85 4.88
N LEU A 197 5.94 9.57 4.64
CA LEU A 197 6.41 8.65 5.67
C LEU A 197 7.74 9.11 6.27
N VAL A 198 8.61 9.73 5.48
CA VAL A 198 9.92 10.23 5.95
C VAL A 198 9.75 11.28 7.04
N ASP A 199 8.77 12.18 6.88
CA ASP A 199 8.43 13.20 7.88
C ASP A 199 7.86 12.56 9.16
N LEU A 200 7.01 11.53 9.03
CA LEU A 200 6.45 10.79 10.18
C LEU A 200 7.51 10.00 10.96
N LEU A 201 8.53 9.51 10.26
CA LEU A 201 9.68 8.86 10.87
C LEU A 201 10.70 9.87 11.42
N THR A 202 10.47 11.17 11.26
CA THR A 202 11.40 12.25 11.66
C THR A 202 12.81 12.05 11.09
N LEU A 203 12.89 11.68 9.82
CA LEU A 203 14.16 11.48 9.12
C LEU A 203 14.48 12.69 8.24
N ASP A 204 15.75 13.09 8.20
CA ASP A 204 16.28 14.04 7.23
C ASP A 204 17.27 13.34 6.30
N ILE A 205 16.87 13.24 5.03
CA ILE A 205 17.52 12.33 4.09
C ILE A 205 18.38 13.11 3.10
N SER A 206 19.65 12.73 3.00
CA SER A 206 20.54 13.14 1.92
C SER A 206 20.54 12.07 0.82
N TYR A 207 20.12 12.44 -0.39
CA TYR A 207 20.00 11.47 -1.48
C TYR A 207 21.20 11.50 -2.41
N THR A 208 21.71 10.32 -2.76
CA THR A 208 22.66 10.12 -3.86
C THR A 208 21.92 9.47 -5.03
N LYS A 209 21.96 10.09 -6.20
CA LYS A 209 21.37 9.51 -7.42
C LYS A 209 22.03 8.16 -7.70
N ALA A 210 21.21 7.10 -7.80
CA ALA A 210 21.72 5.80 -8.20
C ALA A 210 22.14 5.81 -9.69
N PRO A 211 23.07 4.94 -10.10
CA PRO A 211 23.50 4.88 -11.50
C PRO A 211 22.37 4.50 -12.46
N THR A 212 22.37 5.06 -13.66
CA THR A 212 21.29 4.82 -14.64
C THR A 212 21.23 3.38 -15.17
N TRP A 213 22.32 2.61 -15.05
CA TRP A 213 22.36 1.19 -15.44
C TRP A 213 21.49 0.29 -14.56
N ILE A 214 20.94 0.79 -13.44
CA ILE A 214 19.94 0.03 -12.67
C ILE A 214 18.59 -0.07 -13.38
N LYS A 215 18.31 0.85 -14.33
CA LYS A 215 17.07 0.88 -15.09
C LYS A 215 16.95 -0.39 -15.92
N LEU A 216 15.79 -1.05 -15.84
CA LEU A 216 15.57 -2.34 -16.48
C LEU A 216 15.60 -2.25 -18.00
N LEU A 217 14.92 -1.25 -18.57
CA LEU A 217 14.92 -0.96 -20.00
C LEU A 217 15.67 0.37 -20.25
N PRO A 218 17.00 0.32 -20.49
CA PRO A 218 17.78 1.51 -20.78
C PRO A 218 17.20 2.29 -21.96
N HIS A 219 17.21 3.62 -21.87
CA HIS A 219 16.74 4.55 -22.90
C HIS A 219 15.24 4.49 -23.23
N PHE A 220 14.45 3.70 -22.50
CA PHE A 220 13.00 3.77 -22.62
C PHE A 220 12.43 4.72 -21.56
N GLU A 221 12.17 5.96 -21.97
CA GLU A 221 11.70 7.05 -21.10
C GLU A 221 10.45 6.67 -20.28
N HIS A 222 9.57 5.85 -20.85
CA HIS A 222 8.31 5.44 -20.22
C HIS A 222 8.44 4.25 -19.26
N ASP A 223 9.63 3.67 -19.11
CA ASP A 223 9.88 2.59 -18.15
C ASP A 223 10.35 3.16 -16.80
N PRO A 224 9.57 2.99 -15.72
CA PRO A 224 9.99 3.37 -14.38
C PRO A 224 10.76 2.25 -13.65
N HIS A 225 11.05 1.11 -14.29
CA HIS A 225 11.51 -0.07 -13.58
C HIS A 225 13.01 -0.12 -13.34
N ALA A 226 13.39 -0.66 -12.19
CA ALA A 226 14.77 -1.00 -11.86
C ALA A 226 14.90 -2.52 -11.68
N SER A 227 16.10 -3.05 -11.92
CA SER A 227 16.41 -4.47 -11.68
C SER A 227 16.82 -4.73 -10.23
N PHE A 228 16.30 -5.81 -9.62
CA PHE A 228 16.68 -6.25 -8.28
C PHE A 228 18.19 -6.44 -8.11
N TRP A 229 18.84 -7.17 -9.02
CA TRP A 229 20.25 -7.50 -8.89
C TRP A 229 21.15 -6.31 -9.17
N SER A 230 20.77 -5.45 -10.13
CA SER A 230 21.46 -4.18 -10.35
C SER A 230 21.39 -3.31 -9.09
N LEU A 231 20.21 -3.18 -8.49
CA LEU A 231 20.04 -2.38 -7.27
C LEU A 231 20.79 -2.97 -6.06
N ALA A 232 20.69 -4.30 -5.86
CA ALA A 232 21.36 -5.02 -4.79
C ALA A 232 22.87 -4.86 -4.83
N SER A 233 23.47 -4.77 -6.03
CA SER A 233 24.92 -4.57 -6.17
C SER A 233 25.42 -3.30 -5.47
N LEU A 234 24.61 -2.23 -5.39
CA LEU A 234 24.94 -0.99 -4.66
C LEU A 234 25.00 -1.17 -3.13
N ALA A 235 24.58 -2.32 -2.61
CA ALA A 235 24.68 -2.67 -1.19
C ALA A 235 26.06 -3.23 -0.80
N PHE A 236 26.89 -3.59 -1.79
CA PHE A 236 28.20 -4.24 -1.60
C PHE A 236 29.37 -3.26 -1.82
N PRO A 237 30.48 -3.40 -1.07
CA PRO A 237 31.52 -2.36 -1.01
C PRO A 237 32.14 -1.94 -2.34
N GLU A 238 32.44 -2.89 -3.24
CA GLU A 238 33.13 -2.62 -4.52
C GLU A 238 32.26 -1.76 -5.44
N ILE A 239 31.09 -2.27 -5.84
CA ILE A 239 30.19 -1.55 -6.75
C ILE A 239 29.71 -0.23 -6.13
N ARG A 240 29.46 -0.21 -4.83
CA ARG A 240 29.14 1.02 -4.11
C ARG A 240 30.25 2.06 -4.28
N ALA A 241 31.50 1.73 -3.93
CA ALA A 241 32.62 2.66 -3.99
C ALA A 241 32.82 3.24 -5.39
N ASP A 242 32.68 2.40 -6.43
CA ASP A 242 32.84 2.82 -7.83
C ASP A 242 31.74 3.77 -8.33
N ASN A 243 30.59 3.81 -7.65
CA ASN A 243 29.40 4.56 -8.08
C ASN A 243 28.98 5.65 -7.09
N LEU A 244 29.75 5.91 -6.03
CA LEU A 244 29.47 6.99 -5.09
C LEU A 244 29.68 8.35 -5.77
N LEU A 245 28.58 9.06 -6.01
CA LEU A 245 28.56 10.45 -6.43
C LEU A 245 28.33 11.37 -5.23
N PRO A 246 28.67 12.68 -5.33
CA PRO A 246 28.31 13.64 -4.31
C PRO A 246 26.79 13.62 -4.02
N PRO A 247 26.37 13.36 -2.77
CA PRO A 247 24.97 13.41 -2.38
C PRO A 247 24.41 14.83 -2.47
N MET A 248 23.10 14.93 -2.62
CA MET A 248 22.39 16.20 -2.48
C MET A 248 22.22 16.54 -0.99
N PRO A 249 22.27 17.82 -0.60
CA PRO A 249 21.96 18.24 0.76
C PRO A 249 20.56 17.76 1.17
N SER A 250 20.44 17.32 2.42
CA SER A 250 19.14 16.98 3.00
C SER A 250 18.22 18.21 3.06
N ARG A 251 16.92 17.95 3.20
CA ARG A 251 15.89 18.99 3.09
C ARG A 251 15.97 20.00 4.23
N ASN A 252 16.21 19.53 5.45
CA ASN A 252 16.04 20.36 6.64
C ASN A 252 17.36 20.86 7.24
N GLU A 253 18.28 19.96 7.52
CA GLU A 253 19.58 20.28 8.15
C GLU A 253 20.69 20.53 7.12
N HIS A 254 20.40 20.31 5.83
CA HIS A 254 21.33 20.48 4.72
C HIS A 254 22.61 19.65 4.83
N VAL A 255 22.53 18.50 5.51
CA VAL A 255 23.64 17.56 5.60
C VAL A 255 23.85 16.81 4.30
N VAL A 256 25.10 16.51 3.99
CA VAL A 256 25.51 15.78 2.79
C VAL A 256 26.10 14.44 3.24
N LEU A 257 25.29 13.39 3.16
CA LEU A 257 25.65 12.06 3.66
C LEU A 257 25.61 11.04 2.50
N PRO A 258 26.65 10.23 2.31
CA PRO A 258 26.58 9.12 1.37
C PRO A 258 25.55 8.09 1.85
N PRO A 259 25.01 7.24 0.95
CA PRO A 259 24.00 6.24 1.32
C PRO A 259 24.48 5.41 2.51
N ASP A 260 23.69 5.17 3.55
CA ASP A 260 24.23 4.56 4.78
C ASP A 260 24.65 3.10 4.58
N GLU A 261 25.76 2.70 5.22
CA GLU A 261 26.30 1.34 5.07
C GLU A 261 25.65 0.32 6.01
N GLN A 262 25.26 0.76 7.21
CA GLN A 262 24.64 -0.08 8.22
C GLN A 262 23.15 -0.24 7.92
N LEU A 263 22.42 0.84 7.70
CA LEU A 263 21.00 0.88 7.31
C LEU A 263 20.87 1.35 5.86
N LEU A 264 21.04 0.44 4.92
CA LEU A 264 20.87 0.74 3.49
C LEU A 264 19.45 1.24 3.22
N CYS A 265 19.31 2.36 2.50
CA CYS A 265 18.00 2.87 2.13
C CYS A 265 17.90 3.26 0.67
N TYR A 266 16.71 3.02 0.13
CA TYR A 266 16.28 3.39 -1.21
C TYR A 266 15.02 4.26 -1.12
N ASP A 267 14.85 5.22 -2.03
CA ASP A 267 13.69 6.12 -1.99
C ASP A 267 12.37 5.43 -2.36
N TYR A 268 12.34 4.66 -3.45
CA TYR A 268 11.09 4.09 -3.98
C TYR A 268 11.31 2.76 -4.70
N LEU A 269 10.66 1.71 -4.21
CA LEU A 269 10.86 0.34 -4.69
C LEU A 269 9.66 -0.28 -5.41
N TYR A 270 8.54 0.43 -5.60
CA TYR A 270 7.34 -0.15 -6.23
C TYR A 270 7.63 -0.76 -7.62
N TYR A 271 8.46 -0.11 -8.43
CA TYR A 271 8.79 -0.54 -9.79
C TYR A 271 10.05 -1.42 -9.87
N VAL A 272 10.50 -2.02 -8.76
CA VAL A 272 11.62 -2.97 -8.82
C VAL A 272 11.12 -4.34 -9.27
N CYS A 273 11.86 -4.96 -10.19
CA CYS A 273 11.53 -6.26 -10.77
C CYS A 273 12.79 -7.07 -11.09
N GLY A 274 12.62 -8.37 -11.38
CA GLY A 274 13.72 -9.25 -11.75
C GLY A 274 14.09 -9.11 -13.22
N ASN A 275 13.16 -9.48 -14.10
CA ASN A 275 13.42 -9.65 -15.53
C ASN A 275 12.55 -8.77 -16.43
N GLN A 276 11.34 -8.40 -16.01
CA GLN A 276 10.44 -7.58 -16.86
C GLN A 276 9.52 -6.64 -16.05
N PRO A 277 9.02 -5.56 -16.68
CA PRO A 277 8.04 -4.66 -16.06
C PRO A 277 6.80 -5.39 -15.55
N TYR A 278 6.19 -4.87 -14.48
CA TYR A 278 4.95 -5.37 -13.89
C TYR A 278 4.99 -6.88 -13.55
N GLU A 279 6.15 -7.36 -13.06
CA GLU A 279 6.42 -8.79 -12.90
C GLU A 279 5.45 -9.52 -11.95
N PHE A 280 4.79 -8.82 -11.03
CA PHE A 280 3.75 -9.40 -10.15
C PHE A 280 2.58 -10.02 -10.93
N ASP A 281 2.43 -9.70 -12.21
CA ASP A 281 1.51 -10.38 -13.10
C ASP A 281 1.93 -11.80 -13.48
N PHE A 282 3.12 -12.24 -13.09
CA PHE A 282 3.69 -13.55 -13.39
C PHE A 282 4.08 -14.30 -12.10
N ASP A 283 3.97 -15.63 -12.15
CA ASP A 283 4.20 -16.51 -10.99
C ASP A 283 5.69 -16.61 -10.60
N TYR A 284 6.58 -16.26 -11.53
CA TYR A 284 8.01 -16.20 -11.31
C TYR A 284 8.51 -14.86 -10.73
N SER A 285 7.63 -13.88 -10.47
CA SER A 285 8.04 -12.66 -9.75
C SER A 285 8.76 -13.05 -8.46
N PRO A 286 10.03 -12.65 -8.28
CA PRO A 286 10.82 -13.10 -7.16
C PRO A 286 10.29 -12.50 -5.85
N ALA A 287 9.86 -11.24 -5.85
CA ALA A 287 9.23 -10.63 -4.69
C ALA A 287 7.92 -11.32 -4.31
N TRP A 288 7.10 -11.74 -5.29
CA TRP A 288 5.91 -12.54 -4.99
C TRP A 288 6.28 -13.94 -4.45
N ARG A 289 7.12 -14.67 -5.20
CA ARG A 289 7.49 -16.06 -4.93
C ARG A 289 8.27 -16.22 -3.63
N PHE A 290 9.17 -15.32 -3.29
CA PHE A 290 10.01 -15.48 -2.10
C PHE A 290 9.49 -14.69 -0.91
N VAL A 291 8.52 -13.79 -1.08
CA VAL A 291 7.98 -12.97 0.02
C VAL A 291 6.46 -12.93 0.01
N GLY A 292 5.87 -12.39 -1.05
CA GLY A 292 4.45 -12.02 -1.08
C GLY A 292 3.50 -13.19 -0.80
N GLN A 293 3.79 -14.39 -1.28
CA GLN A 293 2.98 -15.58 -1.00
C GLN A 293 2.98 -15.98 0.48
N HIS A 294 3.95 -15.52 1.28
CA HIS A 294 4.07 -15.79 2.71
C HIS A 294 3.54 -14.66 3.60
N MET A 295 3.17 -13.51 3.02
CA MET A 295 2.59 -12.35 3.74
C MET A 295 1.10 -12.57 4.00
N HIS A 296 0.79 -13.50 4.91
CA HIS A 296 -0.58 -13.77 5.35
C HIS A 296 -1.11 -12.68 6.28
N TRP A 297 -2.43 -12.49 6.26
CA TRP A 297 -3.11 -11.56 7.16
C TRP A 297 -2.92 -11.96 8.63
N THR A 298 -3.03 -10.99 9.52
CA THR A 298 -3.10 -11.28 10.96
C THR A 298 -4.34 -12.12 11.29
N PRO A 299 -4.31 -12.94 12.37
CA PRO A 299 -5.48 -13.69 12.82
C PRO A 299 -6.70 -12.79 13.08
N LYS A 300 -6.49 -11.52 13.47
CA LYS A 300 -7.55 -10.53 13.64
C LYS A 300 -8.25 -10.24 12.30
N LEU A 301 -7.50 -9.96 11.24
CA LEU A 301 -8.07 -9.70 9.92
C LEU A 301 -8.71 -10.95 9.30
N GLU A 302 -8.17 -12.15 9.54
CA GLU A 302 -8.82 -13.39 9.10
C GLU A 302 -10.18 -13.61 9.77
N ARG A 303 -10.29 -13.34 11.09
CA ARG A 303 -11.59 -13.39 11.79
C ARG A 303 -12.58 -12.35 11.27
N LEU A 304 -12.14 -11.10 11.12
CA LEU A 304 -13.00 -10.04 10.57
C LEU A 304 -13.47 -10.36 9.15
N ARG A 305 -12.60 -10.89 8.29
CA ARG A 305 -13.00 -11.40 6.97
C ARG A 305 -14.16 -12.38 7.10
N ASP A 306 -14.01 -13.40 7.94
CA ASP A 306 -15.00 -14.46 8.10
C ASP A 306 -16.32 -13.93 8.67
N GLU A 307 -16.27 -13.03 9.65
CA GLU A 307 -17.44 -12.35 10.20
C GLU A 307 -18.20 -11.56 9.13
N TYR A 308 -17.51 -10.75 8.33
CA TYR A 308 -18.13 -9.93 7.29
C TYR A 308 -18.68 -10.79 6.14
N VAL A 309 -17.99 -11.87 5.76
CA VAL A 309 -18.49 -12.83 4.77
C VAL A 309 -19.76 -13.52 5.28
N LYS A 310 -19.76 -14.04 6.51
CA LYS A 310 -20.94 -14.70 7.10
C LYS A 310 -22.11 -13.74 7.21
N LYS A 311 -21.87 -12.50 7.68
CA LYS A 311 -22.89 -11.45 7.76
C LYS A 311 -23.48 -11.13 6.38
N ALA A 312 -22.65 -10.99 5.36
CA ALA A 312 -23.11 -10.68 4.00
C ALA A 312 -23.96 -11.82 3.41
N ILE A 313 -23.57 -13.08 3.63
CA ILE A 313 -24.29 -14.25 3.12
C ILE A 313 -25.55 -14.58 3.94
N GLY A 314 -25.61 -14.13 5.20
CA GLY A 314 -26.70 -14.44 6.13
C GLY A 314 -26.51 -15.77 6.86
N VAL A 315 -25.27 -16.15 7.13
CA VAL A 315 -24.90 -17.35 7.88
C VAL A 315 -24.68 -16.99 9.36
N GLU A 316 -25.13 -17.87 10.27
CA GLU A 316 -24.93 -17.67 11.70
C GLU A 316 -23.44 -17.65 12.09
N GLU A 317 -23.08 -16.86 13.08
CA GLU A 317 -21.69 -16.65 13.49
C GLU A 317 -20.98 -17.95 13.91
N ALA A 318 -21.69 -18.89 14.53
CA ALA A 318 -21.14 -20.17 14.97
C ALA A 318 -20.88 -21.18 13.83
N GLN A 319 -21.45 -20.94 12.64
CA GLN A 319 -21.30 -21.85 11.50
C GLN A 319 -19.98 -21.56 10.75
N ALA A 320 -19.48 -22.57 10.07
CA ALA A 320 -18.30 -22.43 9.22
C ALA A 320 -18.59 -21.47 8.06
N THR A 321 -17.62 -20.62 7.72
CA THR A 321 -17.72 -19.72 6.56
C THR A 321 -17.86 -20.57 5.29
N PRO A 322 -18.96 -20.45 4.53
CA PRO A 322 -19.16 -21.23 3.32
C PRO A 322 -18.17 -20.78 2.23
N PRO A 323 -17.81 -21.62 1.25
CA PRO A 323 -16.92 -21.21 0.17
C PRO A 323 -17.57 -20.11 -0.69
N TRP A 324 -16.77 -19.15 -1.12
CA TRP A 324 -17.22 -18.05 -1.99
C TRP A 324 -16.25 -17.76 -3.13
N ILE A 325 -16.74 -17.07 -4.15
CA ILE A 325 -15.92 -16.39 -5.15
C ILE A 325 -15.94 -14.90 -4.81
N ALA A 326 -14.76 -14.28 -4.72
CA ALA A 326 -14.66 -12.84 -4.53
C ALA A 326 -14.50 -12.12 -5.87
N ILE A 327 -15.09 -10.93 -5.98
CA ILE A 327 -14.93 -10.05 -7.13
C ILE A 327 -14.37 -8.72 -6.62
N HIS A 328 -13.37 -8.20 -7.32
CA HIS A 328 -12.89 -6.83 -7.15
C HIS A 328 -12.99 -6.07 -8.46
N MET A 329 -13.95 -5.15 -8.55
CA MET A 329 -14.08 -4.25 -9.68
C MET A 329 -13.60 -2.85 -9.32
N ARG A 330 -12.49 -2.41 -9.92
CA ARG A 330 -12.01 -1.03 -9.83
C ARG A 330 -12.70 -0.19 -10.90
N HIS A 331 -13.82 0.42 -10.56
CA HIS A 331 -14.72 1.09 -11.51
C HIS A 331 -14.83 2.60 -11.22
N GLY A 332 -14.66 3.01 -9.96
CA GLY A 332 -14.82 4.40 -9.52
C GLY A 332 -13.71 5.32 -10.05
N ASP A 333 -12.51 5.26 -9.46
CA ASP A 333 -11.43 6.21 -9.78
C ASP A 333 -10.78 5.95 -11.16
N PHE A 334 -10.83 4.71 -11.65
CA PHE A 334 -10.38 4.31 -12.97
C PHE A 334 -11.18 4.95 -14.10
N ALA A 335 -12.35 5.53 -13.82
CA ALA A 335 -13.14 6.26 -14.81
C ALA A 335 -12.35 7.42 -15.44
N THR A 336 -11.37 7.96 -14.71
CA THR A 336 -10.46 9.01 -15.21
C THR A 336 -9.57 8.54 -16.38
N TRP A 337 -9.40 7.23 -16.58
CA TRP A 337 -8.61 6.66 -17.67
C TRP A 337 -9.45 6.38 -18.92
N CYS A 338 -10.78 6.53 -18.84
CA CYS A 338 -11.70 6.37 -19.95
C CYS A 338 -11.75 7.63 -20.83
N THR A 339 -10.62 8.04 -21.40
CA THR A 339 -10.54 9.27 -22.21
C THR A 339 -11.11 9.08 -23.61
N GLY A 340 -12.07 9.91 -24.00
CA GLY A 340 -12.57 9.94 -25.38
C GLY A 340 -13.65 8.89 -25.71
N MET A 341 -14.26 8.27 -24.70
CA MET A 341 -15.34 7.30 -24.88
C MET A 341 -16.34 7.32 -23.71
N ALA A 342 -17.52 6.73 -23.90
CA ALA A 342 -18.49 6.57 -22.82
C ALA A 342 -17.99 5.56 -21.78
N LEU A 343 -18.31 5.78 -20.50
CA LEU A 343 -17.92 4.84 -19.42
C LEU A 343 -18.46 3.43 -19.66
N SER A 344 -19.66 3.31 -20.23
CA SER A 344 -20.28 2.03 -20.62
C SER A 344 -19.48 1.26 -21.68
N ASP A 345 -18.76 1.98 -22.53
CA ASP A 345 -17.95 1.37 -23.60
C ASP A 345 -16.54 1.07 -23.08
N CYS A 346 -16.08 1.82 -22.06
CA CYS A 346 -14.77 1.67 -21.46
C CYS A 346 -14.73 0.51 -20.47
N PHE A 347 -15.69 0.46 -19.54
CA PHE A 347 -15.78 -0.58 -18.53
C PHE A 347 -16.55 -1.79 -19.04
N ALA A 348 -16.15 -2.97 -18.54
CA ALA A 348 -16.88 -4.18 -18.81
C ALA A 348 -18.26 -4.15 -18.10
N PRO A 349 -19.36 -4.49 -18.79
CA PRO A 349 -20.67 -4.58 -18.17
C PRO A 349 -20.73 -5.75 -17.17
N VAL A 350 -21.70 -5.72 -16.24
CA VAL A 350 -21.88 -6.79 -15.23
C VAL A 350 -22.08 -8.16 -15.87
N SER A 351 -22.69 -8.23 -17.06
CA SER A 351 -22.84 -9.47 -17.84
C SER A 351 -21.51 -10.12 -18.22
N VAL A 352 -20.46 -9.34 -18.53
CA VAL A 352 -19.11 -9.85 -18.80
C VAL A 352 -18.47 -10.38 -17.52
N ILE A 353 -18.64 -9.66 -16.41
CA ILE A 353 -18.16 -10.10 -15.10
C ILE A 353 -18.83 -11.44 -14.73
N ALA A 354 -20.15 -11.56 -14.94
CA ALA A 354 -20.91 -12.76 -14.65
C ALA A 354 -20.43 -13.97 -15.47
N ARG A 355 -20.14 -13.77 -16.76
CA ARG A 355 -19.51 -14.80 -17.59
C ARG A 355 -18.21 -15.31 -16.96
N ARG A 356 -17.32 -14.41 -16.50
CA ARG A 356 -16.06 -14.79 -15.85
C ARG A 356 -16.27 -15.49 -14.50
N VAL A 357 -17.30 -15.12 -13.74
CA VAL A 357 -17.69 -15.84 -12.51
C VAL A 357 -18.10 -17.28 -12.82
N GLU A 358 -18.88 -17.50 -13.87
CA GLU A 358 -19.30 -18.86 -14.26
C GLU A 358 -18.11 -19.71 -14.76
N GLU A 359 -17.14 -19.12 -15.46
CA GLU A 359 -15.89 -19.80 -15.80
C GLU A 359 -15.11 -20.23 -14.56
N VAL A 360 -15.04 -19.37 -13.53
CA VAL A 360 -14.40 -19.69 -12.25
C VAL A 360 -15.16 -20.79 -11.52
N LYS A 361 -16.50 -20.72 -11.42
CA LYS A 361 -17.32 -21.78 -10.80
C LYS A 361 -17.09 -23.12 -11.48
N LYS A 362 -17.09 -23.14 -12.82
CA LYS A 362 -16.85 -24.34 -13.60
C LYS A 362 -15.46 -24.92 -13.33
N GLU A 363 -14.42 -24.09 -13.33
CA GLU A 363 -13.06 -24.55 -13.06
C GLU A 363 -12.92 -25.12 -11.64
N ILE A 364 -13.53 -24.48 -10.63
CA ILE A 364 -13.53 -24.99 -9.25
C ILE A 364 -14.24 -26.34 -9.18
N LEU A 365 -15.41 -26.47 -9.81
CA LEU A 365 -16.14 -27.74 -9.85
C LEU A 365 -15.32 -28.84 -10.53
N ASP A 366 -14.74 -28.55 -11.69
CA ASP A 366 -13.98 -29.51 -12.48
C ASP A 366 -12.68 -29.95 -11.76
N ARG A 367 -11.98 -29.03 -11.09
CA ARG A 367 -10.70 -29.31 -10.41
C ARG A 367 -10.86 -29.86 -8.99
N LYS A 368 -11.88 -29.41 -8.27
CA LYS A 368 -12.02 -29.67 -6.82
C LYS A 368 -13.30 -30.42 -6.44
N GLY A 369 -14.24 -30.59 -7.36
CA GLY A 369 -15.54 -31.21 -7.07
C GLY A 369 -16.42 -30.36 -6.14
N ILE A 370 -16.12 -29.07 -5.99
CA ILE A 370 -16.84 -28.15 -5.08
C ILE A 370 -17.74 -27.23 -5.92
N SER A 371 -19.03 -27.23 -5.61
CA SER A 371 -19.98 -26.26 -6.16
C SER A 371 -20.01 -25.01 -5.27
N VAL A 372 -19.60 -23.86 -5.80
CA VAL A 372 -19.63 -22.59 -5.07
C VAL A 372 -20.87 -21.78 -5.45
N GLN A 373 -21.71 -21.47 -4.48
CA GLN A 373 -22.95 -20.70 -4.69
C GLN A 373 -22.79 -19.22 -4.38
N HIS A 374 -21.91 -18.88 -3.44
CA HIS A 374 -21.80 -17.51 -2.93
C HIS A 374 -20.77 -16.70 -3.72
N VAL A 375 -21.16 -15.49 -4.11
CA VAL A 375 -20.32 -14.55 -4.86
C VAL A 375 -20.38 -13.20 -4.17
N ILE A 376 -19.22 -12.64 -3.84
CA ILE A 376 -19.12 -11.38 -3.09
C ILE A 376 -18.46 -10.32 -3.96
N MET A 377 -19.13 -9.20 -4.18
CA MET A 377 -18.63 -8.06 -4.94
C MET A 377 -18.06 -7.00 -4.00
N THR A 378 -16.81 -6.60 -4.28
CA THR A 378 -16.14 -5.44 -3.71
C THR A 378 -15.79 -4.47 -4.84
N SER A 379 -16.04 -3.17 -4.64
CA SER A 379 -15.85 -2.15 -5.67
C SER A 379 -15.79 -0.77 -5.03
N ASP A 380 -15.05 0.16 -5.65
CA ASP A 380 -15.02 1.58 -5.30
C ASP A 380 -16.17 2.39 -5.96
N GLU A 381 -17.06 1.73 -6.70
CA GLU A 381 -18.24 2.33 -7.34
C GLU A 381 -19.28 2.83 -6.31
N LYS A 382 -19.88 3.99 -6.59
CA LYS A 382 -20.93 4.64 -5.80
C LYS A 382 -22.30 4.69 -6.50
N ASN A 383 -22.36 4.41 -7.79
CA ASN A 383 -23.57 4.42 -8.60
C ASN A 383 -24.56 3.35 -8.12
N ALA A 384 -25.72 3.79 -7.63
CA ALA A 384 -26.75 2.90 -7.10
C ALA A 384 -27.30 1.92 -8.15
N THR A 385 -27.52 2.38 -9.38
CA THR A 385 -28.04 1.54 -10.48
C THR A 385 -27.07 0.43 -10.87
N TRP A 386 -25.75 0.69 -10.84
CA TRP A 386 -24.75 -0.35 -11.04
C TRP A 386 -24.80 -1.41 -9.92
N TRP A 387 -24.97 -0.98 -8.66
CA TRP A 387 -25.13 -1.90 -7.53
C TRP A 387 -26.45 -2.67 -7.55
N GLU A 388 -27.53 -2.10 -8.11
CA GLU A 388 -28.78 -2.82 -8.38
C GLU A 388 -28.56 -3.95 -9.40
N GLU A 389 -27.81 -3.68 -10.48
CA GLU A 389 -27.45 -4.70 -11.47
C GLU A 389 -26.60 -5.82 -10.83
N VAL A 390 -25.61 -5.49 -10.00
CA VAL A 390 -24.83 -6.46 -9.23
C VAL A 390 -25.73 -7.31 -8.32
N THR A 391 -26.64 -6.68 -7.59
CA THR A 391 -27.56 -7.38 -6.67
C THR A 391 -28.53 -8.28 -7.44
N SER A 392 -28.92 -7.90 -8.66
CA SER A 392 -29.78 -8.71 -9.54
C SER A 392 -29.13 -10.03 -9.98
N GLN A 393 -27.79 -10.12 -9.94
CA GLN A 393 -27.05 -11.37 -10.17
C GLN A 393 -27.11 -12.33 -8.96
N GLY A 394 -27.71 -11.90 -7.83
CA GLY A 394 -27.68 -12.63 -6.57
C GLY A 394 -26.34 -12.53 -5.83
N TRP A 395 -25.50 -11.55 -6.18
CA TRP A 395 -24.21 -11.35 -5.53
C TRP A 395 -24.33 -10.48 -4.28
N TYR A 396 -23.49 -10.77 -3.30
CA TYR A 396 -23.50 -10.08 -2.02
C TYR A 396 -22.57 -8.87 -2.05
N ARG A 397 -22.98 -7.81 -1.34
CA ARG A 397 -22.16 -6.63 -1.06
C ARG A 397 -21.73 -6.65 0.39
N ILE A 398 -20.51 -6.17 0.66
CA ILE A 398 -20.04 -5.96 2.02
C ILE A 398 -20.57 -4.63 2.58
N ASP A 399 -21.19 -4.70 3.75
CA ASP A 399 -21.68 -3.54 4.48
C ASP A 399 -20.59 -2.98 5.38
N HIS A 400 -20.01 -1.86 4.94
CA HIS A 400 -18.98 -1.11 5.67
C HIS A 400 -19.51 0.11 6.43
N SER A 401 -20.83 0.27 6.59
CA SER A 401 -21.45 1.45 7.20
C SER A 401 -20.85 1.86 8.55
N ASN A 402 -20.54 0.87 9.40
CA ASN A 402 -20.00 1.09 10.75
C ASN A 402 -18.56 0.57 10.93
N THR A 403 -17.92 0.03 9.88
CA THR A 403 -16.62 -0.64 10.00
C THR A 403 -15.52 0.29 10.49
N ALA A 404 -15.47 1.51 9.95
CA ALA A 404 -14.46 2.49 10.31
C ALA A 404 -14.60 2.94 11.78
N GLU A 405 -15.83 3.05 12.27
CA GLU A 405 -16.11 3.39 13.67
C GLU A 405 -15.72 2.25 14.62
N LEU A 406 -16.03 1.00 14.25
CA LEU A 406 -15.80 -0.16 15.11
C LEU A 406 -14.34 -0.62 15.15
N HIS A 407 -13.60 -0.49 14.05
CA HIS A 407 -12.27 -1.08 13.92
C HIS A 407 -11.18 -0.07 13.53
N GLY A 408 -11.55 1.14 13.08
CA GLY A 408 -10.64 2.18 12.60
C GLY A 408 -10.67 2.33 11.07
N GLY A 409 -10.25 3.51 10.59
CA GLY A 409 -10.40 3.92 9.18
C GLY A 409 -9.69 3.04 8.14
N TRP A 410 -8.69 2.24 8.55
CA TRP A 410 -8.03 1.26 7.66
C TRP A 410 -8.87 0.02 7.39
N PHE A 411 -9.72 -0.38 8.34
CA PHE A 411 -10.32 -1.71 8.30
C PHE A 411 -11.32 -1.95 7.16
N PRO A 412 -12.05 -0.97 6.61
CA PRO A 412 -12.85 -1.20 5.41
C PRO A 412 -12.01 -1.78 4.26
N VAL A 413 -10.89 -1.14 3.90
CA VAL A 413 -10.04 -1.61 2.79
C VAL A 413 -9.29 -2.91 3.12
N LEU A 414 -8.88 -3.09 4.39
CA LEU A 414 -8.19 -4.31 4.81
C LEU A 414 -9.11 -5.53 4.81
N ILE A 415 -10.35 -5.37 5.26
CA ILE A 415 -11.36 -6.43 5.24
C ILE A 415 -11.69 -6.80 3.79
N ASP A 416 -11.94 -5.82 2.91
CA ASP A 416 -12.14 -6.09 1.49
C ASP A 416 -10.97 -6.86 0.87
N ALA A 417 -9.72 -6.45 1.14
CA ALA A 417 -8.54 -7.16 0.65
C ALA A 417 -8.43 -8.60 1.20
N ALA A 418 -8.84 -8.82 2.44
CA ALA A 418 -8.89 -10.15 3.05
C ALA A 418 -9.99 -11.03 2.43
N ILE A 419 -11.16 -10.46 2.13
CA ILE A 419 -12.26 -11.15 1.44
C ILE A 419 -11.85 -11.53 0.01
N GLN A 420 -11.23 -10.59 -0.71
CA GLN A 420 -10.74 -10.78 -2.08
C GLN A 420 -9.72 -11.91 -2.19
N SER A 421 -8.89 -12.10 -1.16
CA SER A 421 -7.83 -13.13 -1.14
C SER A 421 -8.24 -14.46 -0.51
N GLY A 422 -9.33 -14.49 0.26
CA GLY A 422 -9.81 -15.69 0.97
C GLY A 422 -10.75 -16.59 0.16
N GLY A 423 -11.32 -16.08 -0.93
CA GLY A 423 -12.26 -16.85 -1.75
C GLY A 423 -11.63 -18.07 -2.44
N LEU A 424 -12.43 -19.11 -2.68
CA LEU A 424 -12.04 -20.30 -3.46
C LEU A 424 -11.88 -19.98 -4.96
N GLY A 425 -12.39 -18.84 -5.39
CA GLY A 425 -12.03 -18.22 -6.66
C GLY A 425 -12.10 -16.70 -6.63
N PHE A 426 -11.56 -16.08 -7.68
CA PHE A 426 -11.42 -14.63 -7.76
C PHE A 426 -11.67 -14.07 -9.17
N VAL A 427 -12.42 -12.98 -9.29
CA VAL A 427 -12.56 -12.20 -10.54
C VAL A 427 -12.10 -10.76 -10.29
N GLY A 428 -11.10 -10.30 -11.04
CA GLY A 428 -10.48 -9.00 -10.82
C GLY A 428 -10.53 -8.07 -12.02
N THR A 429 -10.10 -6.82 -11.83
CA THR A 429 -9.93 -5.80 -12.88
C THR A 429 -8.50 -5.79 -13.41
N ASP A 430 -8.33 -5.79 -14.73
CA ASP A 430 -7.02 -5.64 -15.36
C ASP A 430 -6.29 -4.36 -14.90
N ARG A 431 -4.97 -4.45 -14.71
CA ARG A 431 -4.08 -3.36 -14.23
C ARG A 431 -4.35 -2.82 -12.83
N SER A 432 -5.31 -3.35 -12.08
CA SER A 432 -5.49 -2.99 -10.68
C SER A 432 -4.53 -3.78 -9.80
N THR A 433 -3.62 -3.11 -9.08
CA THR A 433 -2.69 -3.76 -8.13
C THR A 433 -3.44 -4.51 -7.03
N MET A 434 -4.60 -4.02 -6.59
CA MET A 434 -5.54 -4.73 -5.70
C MET A 434 -5.92 -6.09 -6.30
N SER A 435 -6.38 -6.12 -7.55
CA SER A 435 -6.75 -7.37 -8.23
C SER A 435 -5.56 -8.28 -8.49
N ILE A 436 -4.39 -7.73 -8.81
CA ILE A 436 -3.17 -8.51 -9.03
C ILE A 436 -2.80 -9.27 -7.74
N LEU A 437 -2.74 -8.58 -6.60
CA LEU A 437 -2.41 -9.24 -5.33
C LEU A 437 -3.52 -10.17 -4.84
N ALA A 438 -4.79 -9.80 -4.98
CA ALA A 438 -5.91 -10.67 -4.63
C ALA A 438 -5.85 -11.99 -5.41
N ARG A 439 -5.71 -11.93 -6.74
CA ARG A 439 -5.51 -13.10 -7.60
C ARG A 439 -4.35 -13.95 -7.11
N ARG A 440 -3.19 -13.33 -6.89
CA ARG A 440 -1.95 -14.02 -6.50
C ARG A 440 -2.14 -14.77 -5.17
N ARG A 441 -2.79 -14.15 -4.19
CA ARG A 441 -3.14 -14.75 -2.91
C ARG A 441 -4.16 -15.88 -3.05
N THR A 442 -5.22 -15.69 -3.83
CA THR A 442 -6.20 -16.76 -4.12
C THR A 442 -5.51 -18.00 -4.71
N GLN A 443 -4.59 -17.81 -5.65
CA GLN A 443 -3.82 -18.91 -6.24
C GLN A 443 -2.91 -19.59 -5.20
N ALA A 444 -2.11 -18.83 -4.46
CA ALA A 444 -1.10 -19.40 -3.56
C ALA A 444 -1.68 -19.95 -2.26
N TRP A 445 -2.73 -19.32 -1.71
CA TRP A 445 -3.28 -19.64 -0.40
C TRP A 445 -4.45 -20.59 -0.45
N GLN A 446 -5.25 -20.52 -1.52
CA GLN A 446 -6.46 -21.32 -1.66
C GLN A 446 -6.36 -22.35 -2.79
N ASP A 447 -5.28 -22.36 -3.57
CA ASP A 447 -5.23 -23.05 -4.88
C ASP A 447 -6.46 -22.67 -5.73
N GLY A 448 -6.89 -21.41 -5.66
CA GLY A 448 -8.17 -20.95 -6.19
C GLY A 448 -8.10 -20.62 -7.68
N SER A 449 -9.24 -20.78 -8.37
CA SER A 449 -9.40 -20.41 -9.77
C SER A 449 -9.61 -18.90 -9.91
N HIS A 450 -9.18 -18.30 -11.03
CA HIS A 450 -9.30 -16.86 -11.17
C HIS A 450 -9.51 -16.39 -12.61
N ARG A 451 -10.10 -15.20 -12.79
CA ARG A 451 -10.17 -14.49 -14.07
C ARG A 451 -9.88 -13.01 -13.86
N ILE A 452 -9.34 -12.36 -14.88
CA ILE A 452 -9.12 -10.91 -14.92
C ILE A 452 -9.96 -10.35 -16.06
N VAL A 453 -10.79 -9.38 -15.75
CA VAL A 453 -11.67 -8.68 -16.69
C VAL A 453 -10.89 -7.53 -17.31
N ARG A 454 -10.78 -7.56 -18.64
CA ARG A 454 -10.17 -6.48 -19.44
C ARG A 454 -11.16 -5.34 -19.67
N TRP A 455 -10.63 -4.13 -19.77
CA TRP A 455 -11.39 -2.89 -19.93
C TRP A 455 -10.56 -1.86 -20.72
N GLY A 456 -11.10 -0.65 -20.90
CA GLY A 456 -10.46 0.47 -21.60
C GLY A 456 -10.83 0.60 -23.07
N LYS A 457 -11.65 -0.32 -23.60
CA LYS A 457 -12.27 -0.24 -24.94
C LYS A 457 -13.47 -1.17 -25.04
N LEU A 458 -14.37 -0.89 -25.98
CA LEU A 458 -15.51 -1.75 -26.26
C LEU A 458 -15.03 -3.16 -26.66
N GLY A 459 -15.61 -4.19 -26.03
CA GLY A 459 -15.25 -5.59 -26.29
C GLY A 459 -13.83 -5.97 -25.84
N ALA A 460 -13.21 -5.21 -24.92
CA ALA A 460 -11.86 -5.51 -24.43
C ALA A 460 -11.71 -6.95 -23.87
N ASP A 461 -12.80 -7.51 -23.36
CA ASP A 461 -12.84 -8.81 -22.71
C ASP A 461 -13.47 -9.93 -23.57
N ASP A 462 -13.67 -9.74 -24.88
CA ASP A 462 -14.35 -10.73 -25.75
C ASP A 462 -13.46 -11.92 -26.19
N HIS A 463 -12.50 -12.32 -25.36
CA HIS A 463 -11.52 -13.37 -25.64
C HIS A 463 -11.80 -14.67 -24.90
#